data_AF-A0A511MJS9-F1
#
_entry.id   AF-A0A511MJS9-F1
#
_cell.length_a   1.000
_cell.length_b   1.000
_cell.length_c   1.000
_cell.angle_alpha   90.00
_cell.angle_beta   90.00
_cell.angle_gamma   90.00
#
_symmetry.space_group_name_H-M   'P 1'
#
loop_
_entity.id
_entity.type
_entity.pdbx_description
1 polymer ?
#
loop_
_entity_poly.entity_id
_entity_poly.type
_entity_poly.pdbx_seq_one_letter_code
_entity_poly.pdbx_strand_id
1 'polypeptide(L)'
;MALNDHAVITPGAGYIYVAAPGTLPPTPAALKTLDPLTFGSQVQTLTMSGGATGGKFTAKGATTDTAVEIPWDASGAKVAELLGTLPSIGAGNAIYVSGGPINATPVVLAFAGRLQGKAISLTLSSTGLIGGTNPAVAAAVTTAPNGWNIIGHTSLENLPEMAYEGGNTETKGTWQKKALREVEKEAISDHMTMQLQQFDSSGLKLYYGKNNSTVAGVFGVKGGSAPVNEKAILTLIVDGDVRLGHYVPRANLRRDEAIKLSGEDFATLPVRATFLQLGNQDLYSWINEDLFPAE
;
A
#
# COMPACT_ATOMS: atom_id res chain seq x y z
N MET A 1 -36.30 -14.85 7.52
CA MET A 1 -35.34 -14.71 6.41
C MET A 1 -34.99 -13.24 6.34
N ALA A 2 -33.80 -12.84 6.79
CA ALA A 2 -33.38 -11.45 6.67
C ALA A 2 -32.99 -11.17 5.22
N LEU A 3 -33.40 -10.02 4.67
CA LEU A 3 -32.86 -9.54 3.40
C LEU A 3 -31.35 -9.37 3.60
N ASN A 4 -30.55 -10.19 2.93
CA ASN A 4 -29.12 -9.96 2.84
C ASN A 4 -28.94 -8.93 1.72
N ASP A 5 -28.99 -7.65 2.08
CA ASP A 5 -28.77 -6.56 1.14
C ASP A 5 -27.27 -6.42 0.90
N HIS A 6 -26.85 -6.56 -0.36
CA HIS A 6 -25.45 -6.42 -0.78
C HIS A 6 -24.90 -5.01 -0.56
N ALA A 7 -25.74 -4.02 -0.28
CA ALA A 7 -25.32 -2.67 0.12
C ALA A 7 -24.93 -2.56 1.62
N VAL A 8 -25.21 -3.56 2.44
CA VAL A 8 -24.83 -3.57 3.85
C VAL A 8 -23.48 -4.27 4.01
N ILE A 9 -22.42 -3.48 4.14
CA ILE A 9 -21.05 -3.96 4.31
C ILE A 9 -20.75 -4.13 5.80
N THR A 10 -20.39 -5.33 6.20
CA THR A 10 -19.77 -5.60 7.51
C THR A 10 -18.26 -5.63 7.30
N PRO A 11 -17.50 -4.61 7.72
CA PRO A 11 -16.06 -4.55 7.45
C PRO A 11 -15.33 -5.73 8.11
N GLY A 12 -15.01 -6.77 7.34
CA GLY A 12 -14.29 -7.95 7.82
C GLY A 12 -12.77 -7.74 7.86
N ALA A 13 -12.22 -6.98 6.91
CA ALA A 13 -10.83 -6.52 6.90
C ALA A 13 -10.70 -5.17 6.19
N GLY A 14 -9.91 -4.25 6.77
CA GLY A 14 -9.59 -2.95 6.19
C GLY A 14 -8.10 -2.81 5.89
N TYR A 15 -7.78 -2.30 4.70
CA TYR A 15 -6.40 -2.02 4.28
C TYR A 15 -6.29 -0.56 3.87
N ILE A 16 -5.31 0.16 4.39
CA ILE A 16 -5.07 1.56 4.00
C ILE A 16 -3.74 1.64 3.26
N TYR A 17 -3.77 2.28 2.09
CA TYR A 17 -2.62 2.55 1.26
C TYR A 17 -2.36 4.04 1.17
N VAL A 18 -1.07 4.39 1.09
CA VAL A 18 -0.60 5.77 0.86
C VAL A 18 0.32 5.83 -0.34
N ALA A 19 0.16 6.89 -1.14
CA ALA A 19 0.98 7.16 -2.32
C ALA A 19 1.33 8.66 -2.42
N ALA A 20 2.10 9.04 -3.44
CA ALA A 20 2.34 10.44 -3.73
C ALA A 20 1.01 11.14 -4.09
N PRO A 21 0.82 12.44 -3.76
CA PRO A 21 -0.37 13.19 -4.16
C PRO A 21 -0.64 13.07 -5.67
N GLY A 22 -1.90 12.84 -6.05
CA GLY A 22 -2.30 12.68 -7.45
C GLY A 22 -2.01 11.31 -8.07
N THR A 23 -1.54 10.33 -7.29
CA THR A 23 -1.45 8.94 -7.77
C THR A 23 -2.85 8.43 -8.11
N LEU A 24 -3.02 7.89 -9.32
CA LEU A 24 -4.33 7.43 -9.79
C LEU A 24 -4.82 6.22 -8.97
N PRO A 25 -6.13 6.15 -8.66
CA PRO A 25 -6.72 4.99 -8.01
C PRO A 25 -6.81 3.80 -8.96
N PRO A 26 -6.99 2.57 -8.44
CA PRO A 26 -7.38 1.43 -9.26
C PRO A 26 -8.75 1.67 -9.91
N THR A 27 -8.93 1.18 -11.13
CA THR A 27 -10.25 1.17 -11.80
C THR A 27 -11.25 0.29 -11.03
N PRO A 28 -12.58 0.54 -11.11
CA PRO A 28 -13.59 -0.30 -10.45
C PRO A 28 -13.43 -1.80 -10.71
N ALA A 29 -13.23 -2.20 -11.97
CA ALA A 29 -13.02 -3.61 -12.35
C ALA A 29 -11.74 -4.20 -11.72
N ALA A 30 -10.65 -3.43 -11.67
CA ALA A 30 -9.41 -3.86 -11.02
C ALA A 30 -9.58 -4.03 -9.51
N LEU A 31 -10.39 -3.18 -8.85
CA LEU A 31 -10.64 -3.26 -7.41
C LEU A 31 -11.30 -4.59 -7.01
N LYS A 32 -12.20 -5.11 -7.85
CA LYS A 32 -12.90 -6.38 -7.65
C LYS A 32 -11.96 -7.57 -7.54
N THR A 33 -10.84 -7.58 -8.28
CA THR A 33 -9.86 -8.68 -8.30
C THR A 33 -8.53 -8.36 -7.61
N LEU A 34 -8.36 -7.14 -7.09
CA LEU A 34 -7.17 -6.66 -6.39
C LEU A 34 -6.80 -7.46 -5.14
N ASP A 35 -5.67 -8.16 -5.13
CA ASP A 35 -5.16 -8.77 -3.90
C ASP A 35 -4.55 -7.69 -2.98
N PRO A 36 -5.08 -7.47 -1.76
CA PRO A 36 -4.62 -6.41 -0.88
C PRO A 36 -3.12 -6.51 -0.51
N LEU A 37 -2.59 -7.73 -0.46
CA LEU A 37 -1.21 -7.96 -0.02
C LEU A 37 -0.19 -7.70 -1.13
N THR A 38 -0.60 -7.81 -2.39
CA THR A 38 0.26 -7.58 -3.56
C THR A 38 -0.09 -6.29 -4.31
N PHE A 39 -1.12 -5.55 -3.87
CA PHE A 39 -1.50 -4.30 -4.51
C PHE A 39 -0.38 -3.26 -4.43
N GLY A 40 0.08 -2.78 -5.59
CA GLY A 40 1.20 -1.84 -5.69
C GLY A 40 2.58 -2.45 -5.54
N SER A 41 2.67 -3.76 -5.38
CA SER A 41 3.90 -4.50 -5.55
C SER A 41 4.33 -4.55 -7.00
N GLN A 42 5.64 -4.58 -7.21
CA GLN A 42 6.19 -4.95 -8.51
C GLN A 42 6.05 -6.47 -8.71
N VAL A 43 5.52 -6.87 -9.87
CA VAL A 43 5.46 -8.27 -10.28
C VAL A 43 6.53 -8.53 -11.33
N GLN A 44 7.31 -9.59 -11.14
CA GLN A 44 8.33 -10.02 -12.08
C GLN A 44 8.11 -11.48 -12.47
N THR A 45 8.36 -11.76 -13.74
CA THR A 45 8.35 -13.12 -14.28
C THR A 45 9.77 -13.54 -14.60
N LEU A 46 10.20 -14.63 -13.96
CA LEU A 46 11.46 -15.30 -14.22
C LEU A 46 11.23 -16.37 -15.27
N THR A 47 12.02 -16.31 -16.33
CA THR A 47 11.99 -17.26 -17.45
C THR A 47 13.36 -17.90 -17.62
N MET A 48 13.38 -19.21 -17.89
CA MET A 48 14.58 -19.90 -18.34
C MET A 48 14.43 -20.30 -19.80
N SER A 49 15.51 -20.18 -20.57
CA SER A 49 15.60 -20.50 -21.98
C SER A 49 16.86 -21.34 -22.25
N GLY A 50 16.92 -21.97 -23.42
CA GLY A 50 18.10 -22.75 -23.85
C GLY A 50 18.16 -24.18 -23.31
N GLY A 51 17.16 -24.62 -22.53
CA GLY A 51 17.00 -26.05 -22.16
C GLY A 51 18.12 -26.59 -21.26
N ALA A 52 18.50 -25.83 -20.23
CA ALA A 52 19.44 -26.31 -19.21
C ALA A 52 18.99 -27.66 -18.64
N THR A 53 19.92 -28.60 -18.47
CA THR A 53 19.67 -29.94 -17.90
C THR A 53 20.31 -30.11 -16.53
N GLY A 54 20.93 -29.07 -15.99
CA GLY A 54 21.62 -29.09 -14.71
C GLY A 54 22.22 -27.75 -14.32
N GLY A 55 22.84 -27.72 -13.14
CA GLY A 55 23.58 -26.56 -12.65
C GLY A 55 22.77 -25.63 -11.75
N LYS A 56 23.30 -24.42 -11.55
CA LYS A 56 22.69 -23.38 -10.71
C LYS A 56 22.88 -22.01 -11.36
N PHE A 57 21.93 -21.12 -11.18
CA PHE A 57 22.09 -19.72 -11.55
C PHE A 57 22.18 -18.87 -10.28
N THR A 58 22.74 -17.67 -10.39
CA THR A 58 22.81 -16.75 -9.25
C THR A 58 21.93 -15.53 -9.45
N ALA A 59 21.38 -15.02 -8.35
CA ALA A 59 20.53 -13.83 -8.33
C ALA A 59 21.00 -12.80 -7.30
N LYS A 60 20.85 -11.52 -7.62
CA LYS A 60 21.08 -10.38 -6.73
C LYS A 60 19.94 -9.37 -6.84
N GLY A 61 19.52 -8.78 -5.72
CA GLY A 61 18.54 -7.68 -5.69
C GLY A 61 19.17 -6.29 -5.67
N ALA A 62 20.43 -6.19 -5.22
CA ALA A 62 21.26 -5.00 -5.29
C ALA A 62 22.72 -5.35 -5.62
N THR A 63 23.49 -4.37 -6.08
CA THR A 63 24.92 -4.55 -6.38
C THR A 63 25.75 -4.96 -5.15
N THR A 64 25.31 -4.55 -3.96
CA THR A 64 25.93 -4.86 -2.67
C THR A 64 25.54 -6.23 -2.12
N ASP A 65 24.56 -6.91 -2.71
CA ASP A 65 24.15 -8.22 -2.20
C ASP A 65 25.15 -9.31 -2.58
N THR A 66 25.34 -10.25 -1.65
CA THR A 66 25.94 -11.55 -1.93
C THR A 66 24.98 -12.34 -2.82
N ALA A 67 25.49 -12.88 -3.93
CA ALA A 67 24.67 -13.61 -4.88
C ALA A 67 24.10 -14.88 -4.24
N VAL A 68 22.79 -15.09 -4.36
CA VAL A 68 22.16 -16.34 -3.91
C VAL A 68 22.18 -17.36 -5.05
N GLU A 69 22.51 -18.62 -4.74
CA GLU A 69 22.45 -19.70 -5.71
C GLU A 69 21.04 -20.30 -5.76
N ILE A 70 20.49 -20.41 -6.96
CA ILE A 70 19.17 -20.99 -7.21
C ILE A 70 19.35 -22.20 -8.14
N PRO A 71 18.86 -23.40 -7.74
CA PRO A 71 18.88 -24.58 -8.60
C PRO A 71 18.15 -24.34 -9.92
N TRP A 72 18.64 -24.93 -11.01
CA TRP A 72 18.05 -24.81 -12.35
C TRP A 72 16.60 -25.32 -12.42
N ASP A 73 16.21 -26.27 -11.57
CA ASP A 73 14.89 -26.90 -11.48
C ASP A 73 14.10 -26.44 -10.25
N ALA A 74 14.50 -25.32 -9.62
CA ALA A 74 13.84 -24.81 -8.43
C ALA A 74 12.35 -24.55 -8.67
N SER A 75 11.52 -25.00 -7.73
CA SER A 75 10.08 -24.65 -7.68
C SER A 75 9.92 -23.17 -7.41
N GLY A 76 8.81 -22.57 -7.88
CA GLY A 76 8.58 -21.13 -7.69
C GLY A 76 8.59 -20.68 -6.23
N ALA A 77 8.07 -21.51 -5.31
CA ALA A 77 8.15 -21.26 -3.88
C ALA A 77 9.60 -21.26 -3.36
N LYS A 78 10.45 -22.18 -3.86
CA LYS A 78 11.86 -22.23 -3.46
C LYS A 78 12.65 -21.03 -3.99
N VAL A 79 12.32 -20.57 -5.21
CA VAL A 79 12.89 -19.34 -5.77
C VAL A 79 12.54 -18.13 -4.90
N ALA A 80 11.28 -17.99 -4.49
CA ALA A 80 10.84 -16.91 -3.60
C ALA A 80 11.57 -16.94 -2.24
N GLU A 81 11.70 -18.12 -1.63
CA GLU A 81 12.42 -18.31 -0.37
C GLU A 81 13.89 -17.89 -0.48
N LEU A 82 14.58 -18.35 -1.55
CA LEU A 82 16.00 -18.04 -1.77
C LEU A 82 16.21 -16.55 -2.05
N LEU A 83 15.35 -15.91 -2.83
CA LEU A 83 15.41 -14.46 -3.03
C LEU A 83 15.14 -13.69 -1.73
N GLY A 84 14.30 -14.22 -0.84
CA GLY A 84 14.08 -13.67 0.50
C GLY A 84 15.31 -13.69 1.41
N THR A 85 16.37 -14.45 1.08
CA THR A 85 17.63 -14.41 1.84
C THR A 85 18.49 -13.20 1.52
N LEU A 86 18.25 -12.53 0.37
CA LEU A 86 19.01 -11.36 -0.05
C LEU A 86 18.71 -10.17 0.89
N PRO A 87 19.72 -9.47 1.44
CA PRO A 87 19.49 -8.34 2.34
C PRO A 87 18.63 -7.22 1.75
N SER A 88 18.74 -6.97 0.44
CA SER A 88 17.93 -5.96 -0.26
C SER A 88 16.44 -6.30 -0.34
N ILE A 89 16.08 -7.59 -0.33
CA ILE A 89 14.70 -8.08 -0.41
C ILE A 89 14.21 -8.43 1.00
N GLY A 90 14.95 -9.33 1.63
CA GLY A 90 14.80 -9.93 2.95
C GLY A 90 13.54 -10.79 3.12
N ALA A 91 13.53 -11.56 4.20
CA ALA A 91 12.58 -12.66 4.37
C ALA A 91 11.12 -12.19 4.31
N GLY A 92 10.29 -12.93 3.55
CA GLY A 92 8.85 -12.69 3.41
C GLY A 92 8.43 -11.60 2.42
N ASN A 93 9.35 -10.95 1.72
CA ASN A 93 9.02 -9.85 0.79
C ASN A 93 8.99 -10.27 -0.68
N ALA A 94 9.46 -11.48 -1.01
CA ALA A 94 9.23 -12.12 -2.29
C ALA A 94 8.10 -13.14 -2.13
N ILE A 95 6.93 -12.83 -2.69
CA ILE A 95 5.74 -13.69 -2.66
C ILE A 95 5.68 -14.47 -3.97
N TYR A 96 5.62 -15.78 -3.86
CA TYR A 96 5.34 -16.64 -5.01
C TYR A 96 3.88 -16.50 -5.42
N VAL A 97 3.63 -16.15 -6.69
CA VAL A 97 2.28 -15.97 -7.22
C VAL A 97 1.85 -17.22 -7.98
N SER A 98 2.65 -17.67 -8.95
CA SER A 98 2.32 -18.83 -9.78
C SER A 98 3.50 -19.34 -10.63
N GLY A 99 3.34 -20.52 -11.22
CA GLY A 99 4.28 -21.11 -12.17
C GLY A 99 5.38 -21.98 -11.55
N GLY A 100 6.41 -22.25 -12.34
CA GLY A 100 7.48 -23.16 -11.98
C GLY A 100 7.15 -24.66 -12.20
N PRO A 101 8.16 -25.55 -12.02
CA PRO A 101 9.57 -25.25 -11.77
C PRO A 101 10.19 -24.44 -12.91
N ILE A 102 11.19 -23.59 -12.59
CA ILE A 102 11.67 -22.53 -13.50
C ILE A 102 12.21 -23.06 -14.85
N ASN A 103 12.57 -24.35 -14.91
CA ASN A 103 12.98 -25.06 -16.12
C ASN A 103 11.85 -25.46 -17.07
N ALA A 104 10.62 -25.54 -16.58
CA ALA A 104 9.46 -25.94 -17.37
C ALA A 104 8.50 -24.76 -17.61
N THR A 105 8.21 -24.00 -16.55
CA THR A 105 7.19 -22.95 -16.58
C THR A 105 7.77 -21.66 -15.99
N PRO A 106 7.51 -20.49 -16.61
CA PRO A 106 7.88 -19.21 -16.03
C PRO A 106 7.38 -19.06 -14.59
N VAL A 107 8.22 -18.55 -13.70
CA VAL A 107 7.87 -18.31 -12.30
C VAL A 107 7.48 -16.86 -12.13
N VAL A 108 6.28 -16.60 -11.59
CA VAL A 108 5.78 -15.25 -11.31
C VAL A 108 5.95 -14.95 -9.82
N LEU A 109 6.60 -13.83 -9.52
CA LEU A 109 6.89 -13.35 -8.17
C LEU A 109 6.37 -11.93 -7.99
N ALA A 110 5.79 -11.64 -6.82
CA ALA A 110 5.41 -10.29 -6.40
C ALA A 110 6.31 -9.83 -5.24
N PHE A 111 6.86 -8.62 -5.35
CA PHE A 111 7.68 -8.01 -4.30
C PHE A 111 6.82 -7.13 -3.40
N ALA A 112 6.42 -7.68 -2.25
CA ALA A 112 5.49 -7.08 -1.30
C ALA A 112 6.16 -6.72 0.04
N GLY A 113 5.36 -6.29 1.02
CA GLY A 113 5.87 -5.86 2.32
C GLY A 113 6.72 -4.59 2.20
N ARG A 114 7.99 -4.64 2.62
CA ARG A 114 8.89 -3.45 2.60
C ARG A 114 9.23 -2.94 1.19
N LEU A 115 8.92 -3.76 0.18
CA LEU A 115 9.21 -3.53 -1.22
C LEU A 115 7.98 -3.12 -2.02
N GLN A 116 6.79 -3.12 -1.40
CA GLN A 116 5.58 -2.60 -2.01
C GLN A 116 5.80 -1.14 -2.40
N GLY A 117 5.33 -0.74 -3.58
CA GLY A 117 5.54 0.59 -4.14
C GLY A 117 6.99 0.93 -4.55
N LYS A 118 7.95 0.01 -4.42
CA LYS A 118 9.35 0.22 -4.83
C LYS A 118 9.74 -0.62 -6.03
N ALA A 119 10.55 -0.02 -6.91
CA ALA A 119 11.16 -0.73 -8.02
C ALA A 119 12.42 -1.46 -7.56
N ILE A 120 12.52 -2.73 -7.94
CA ILE A 120 13.65 -3.64 -7.75
C ILE A 120 14.08 -4.11 -9.13
N SER A 121 15.39 -4.19 -9.32
CA SER A 121 15.99 -4.81 -10.50
C SER A 121 16.77 -6.04 -10.07
N LEU A 122 16.30 -7.22 -10.48
CA LEU A 122 17.05 -8.45 -10.26
C LEU A 122 18.19 -8.55 -11.26
N THR A 123 19.40 -8.79 -10.78
CA THR A 123 20.55 -9.17 -11.62
C THR A 123 20.73 -10.67 -11.55
N LEU A 124 20.66 -11.34 -12.70
CA LEU A 124 20.78 -12.78 -12.81
C LEU A 124 22.07 -13.15 -13.57
N SER A 125 22.75 -14.21 -13.14
CA SER A 125 23.87 -14.80 -13.87
C SER A 125 23.61 -16.26 -14.17
N SER A 126 23.68 -16.62 -15.45
CA SER A 126 23.50 -17.99 -15.97
C SER A 126 24.81 -18.77 -16.10
N THR A 127 25.95 -18.24 -15.64
CA THR A 127 27.28 -18.84 -15.80
C THR A 127 27.43 -20.24 -15.20
N GLY A 128 26.58 -20.60 -14.23
CA GLY A 128 26.58 -21.93 -13.59
C GLY A 128 25.57 -22.92 -14.15
N LEU A 129 24.83 -22.57 -15.21
CA LEU A 129 23.89 -23.49 -15.88
C LEU A 129 24.64 -24.45 -16.81
N ILE A 130 24.16 -25.69 -16.85
CA ILE A 130 24.80 -26.78 -17.59
C ILE A 130 23.78 -27.42 -18.54
N GLY A 131 24.23 -27.78 -19.73
CA GLY A 131 23.42 -28.45 -20.75
C GLY A 131 22.58 -27.49 -21.59
N GLY A 132 22.01 -28.03 -22.68
CA GLY A 132 21.19 -27.26 -23.62
C GLY A 132 21.99 -26.37 -24.58
N THR A 133 21.29 -25.55 -25.35
CA THR A 133 21.84 -24.56 -26.28
C THR A 133 21.77 -23.17 -25.66
N ASN A 134 22.90 -22.66 -25.16
CA ASN A 134 23.01 -21.34 -24.54
C ASN A 134 21.96 -21.09 -23.43
N PRO A 135 22.00 -21.86 -22.32
CA PRO A 135 21.05 -21.67 -21.25
C PRO A 135 21.14 -20.27 -20.64
N ALA A 136 19.99 -19.59 -20.55
CA ALA A 136 19.91 -18.24 -20.02
C ALA A 136 18.66 -18.08 -19.15
N VAL A 137 18.78 -17.30 -18.08
CA VAL A 137 17.67 -16.94 -17.18
C VAL A 137 17.49 -15.43 -17.24
N ALA A 138 16.25 -15.00 -17.42
CA ALA A 138 15.88 -13.59 -17.52
C ALA A 138 14.74 -13.27 -16.54
N ALA A 139 14.81 -12.09 -15.94
CA ALA A 139 13.73 -11.50 -15.14
C ALA A 139 13.10 -10.37 -15.95
N ALA A 140 11.81 -10.46 -16.20
CA ALA A 140 11.03 -9.41 -16.84
C ALA A 140 10.06 -8.81 -15.81
N VAL A 141 9.98 -7.48 -15.77
CA VAL A 141 8.97 -6.79 -14.96
C VAL A 141 7.65 -6.83 -15.72
N THR A 142 6.68 -7.60 -15.24
CA THR A 142 5.35 -7.74 -15.86
C THR A 142 4.37 -6.70 -15.34
N THR A 143 4.50 -6.34 -14.06
CA THR A 143 3.72 -5.24 -13.46
C THR A 143 4.67 -4.31 -12.71
N ALA A 144 4.71 -3.04 -13.13
CA ALA A 144 5.45 -2.01 -12.42
C ALA A 144 4.77 -1.65 -11.08
N PRO A 145 5.53 -1.21 -10.06
CA PRO A 145 4.93 -0.71 -8.84
C PRO A 145 4.08 0.53 -9.15
N ASN A 146 2.87 0.59 -8.63
CA ASN A 146 1.91 1.68 -8.90
C ASN A 146 2.01 2.84 -7.89
N GLY A 147 3.06 2.85 -7.06
CA GLY A 147 3.33 3.89 -6.07
C GLY A 147 2.53 3.80 -4.77
N TRP A 148 1.55 2.89 -4.68
CA TRP A 148 0.79 2.63 -3.47
C TRP A 148 1.57 1.76 -2.49
N ASN A 149 1.59 2.17 -1.22
CA ASN A 149 2.26 1.45 -0.14
C ASN A 149 1.24 1.21 0.98
N ILE A 150 1.15 -0.01 1.50
CA ILE A 150 0.31 -0.27 2.66
C ILE A 150 0.89 0.38 3.92
N ILE A 151 0.03 0.93 4.79
CA ILE A 151 0.47 1.53 6.07
C ILE A 151 0.45 0.56 7.25
N GLY A 152 0.10 -0.70 6.98
CA GLY A 152 0.09 -1.78 7.97
C GLY A 152 -1.24 -2.00 8.67
N HIS A 153 -1.20 -2.67 9.82
CA HIS A 153 -2.37 -2.98 10.63
C HIS A 153 -2.92 -1.73 11.32
N THR A 154 -4.23 -1.53 11.17
CA THR A 154 -5.03 -0.58 11.95
C THR A 154 -5.83 -1.34 13.00
N SER A 155 -6.19 -0.67 14.11
CA SER A 155 -6.97 -1.30 15.18
C SER A 155 -8.29 -1.89 14.67
N LEU A 156 -8.62 -3.11 15.12
CA LEU A 156 -9.92 -3.74 14.87
C LEU A 156 -11.03 -3.11 15.73
N GLU A 157 -10.67 -2.68 16.94
CA GLU A 157 -11.62 -2.10 17.90
C GLU A 157 -11.92 -0.63 17.60
N ASN A 158 -10.91 0.11 17.12
CA ASN A 158 -11.03 1.49 16.71
C ASN A 158 -10.83 1.58 15.20
N LEU A 159 -11.90 1.28 14.47
CA LEU A 159 -11.94 1.41 13.01
C LEU A 159 -11.60 2.86 12.58
N PRO A 160 -11.03 3.07 11.38
CA PRO A 160 -10.79 4.41 10.86
C PRO A 160 -12.09 5.22 10.79
N GLU A 161 -12.10 6.40 11.41
CA GLU A 161 -13.27 7.27 11.43
C GLU A 161 -13.12 8.35 10.35
N MET A 162 -14.13 8.45 9.50
CA MET A 162 -14.25 9.50 8.50
C MET A 162 -15.11 10.60 9.12
N ALA A 163 -14.45 11.63 9.64
CA ALA A 163 -15.10 12.70 10.36
C ALA A 163 -15.14 13.98 9.51
N TYR A 164 -16.18 14.76 9.74
CA TYR A 164 -16.37 16.05 9.09
C TYR A 164 -16.31 17.14 10.16
N GLU A 165 -15.42 18.12 9.98
CA GLU A 165 -15.28 19.27 10.87
C GLU A 165 -15.55 20.55 10.07
N GLY A 166 -16.67 21.21 10.38
CA GLY A 166 -17.18 22.40 9.69
C GLY A 166 -18.70 22.38 9.60
N GLY A 167 -19.34 23.54 9.44
CA GLY A 167 -20.82 23.62 9.29
C GLY A 167 -21.59 24.18 10.49
N ASN A 168 -20.96 24.93 11.39
CA ASN A 168 -21.73 25.77 12.31
C ASN A 168 -22.37 26.94 11.53
N THR A 169 -23.58 26.73 11.04
CA THR A 169 -24.41 27.80 10.49
C THR A 169 -24.96 28.65 11.63
N GLU A 170 -24.21 29.68 12.05
CA GLU A 170 -24.79 30.70 12.92
C GLU A 170 -25.82 31.52 12.14
N THR A 171 -27.10 31.29 12.41
CA THR A 171 -28.19 32.11 11.89
C THR A 171 -28.19 33.46 12.59
N LYS A 172 -27.64 34.50 11.96
CA LYS A 172 -27.82 35.89 12.43
C LYS A 172 -29.24 36.37 12.09
N GLY A 173 -30.14 36.30 13.08
CA GLY A 173 -31.50 36.84 12.99
C GLY A 173 -31.56 38.35 13.26
N THR A 174 -32.50 39.05 12.62
CA THR A 174 -32.91 40.42 12.99
C THR A 174 -34.38 40.39 13.45
N TRP A 175 -34.81 41.39 14.22
CA TRP A 175 -36.15 41.47 14.83
C TRP A 175 -37.34 41.58 13.86
N GLN A 176 -37.15 41.44 12.54
CA GLN A 176 -38.23 41.42 11.55
C GLN A 176 -38.23 40.19 10.62
N LYS A 177 -37.16 39.38 10.56
CA LYS A 177 -37.13 38.12 9.79
C LYS A 177 -36.09 37.16 10.38
N LYS A 178 -36.54 35.94 10.69
CA LYS A 178 -35.74 34.91 11.39
C LYS A 178 -34.82 34.05 10.52
N ALA A 179 -34.85 34.18 9.19
CA ALA A 179 -33.88 33.56 8.28
C ALA A 179 -33.78 34.39 6.97
N LEU A 180 -32.63 35.01 6.68
CA LEU A 180 -32.45 35.75 5.41
C LEU A 180 -31.11 35.47 4.69
N ARG A 181 -30.14 34.79 5.30
CA ARG A 181 -28.92 34.35 4.60
C ARG A 181 -28.15 33.35 5.46
N GLU A 182 -27.95 32.13 4.94
CA GLU A 182 -26.83 31.30 5.37
C GLU A 182 -25.56 31.89 4.77
N VAL A 183 -24.58 32.15 5.62
CA VAL A 183 -23.22 32.43 5.18
C VAL A 183 -22.37 31.35 5.83
N GLU A 184 -22.01 30.35 5.04
CA GLU A 184 -21.03 29.33 5.42
C GLU A 184 -19.69 30.05 5.66
N LYS A 185 -19.29 30.17 6.92
CA LYS A 185 -18.11 30.95 7.30
C LYS A 185 -16.83 30.15 7.42
N GLU A 186 -16.91 28.83 7.38
CA GLU A 186 -15.75 27.98 7.55
C GLU A 186 -15.67 27.00 6.39
N ALA A 187 -14.49 26.87 5.81
CA ALA A 187 -14.23 25.88 4.78
C ALA A 187 -14.47 24.50 5.39
N ILE A 188 -15.48 23.80 4.85
CA ILE A 188 -15.75 22.38 5.03
C ILE A 188 -14.41 21.64 4.91
N SER A 189 -13.93 21.05 6.01
CA SER A 189 -12.64 20.33 6.05
C SER A 189 -12.88 18.87 6.45
N ASP A 190 -13.13 18.02 5.46
CA ASP A 190 -13.19 16.57 5.65
C ASP A 190 -11.83 16.02 6.12
N HIS A 191 -11.86 15.14 7.13
CA HIS A 191 -10.66 14.50 7.64
C HIS A 191 -10.92 13.04 8.00
N MET A 192 -9.90 12.20 7.87
CA MET A 192 -9.94 10.81 8.32
C MET A 192 -8.94 10.62 9.45
N THR A 193 -9.38 10.10 10.59
CA THR A 193 -8.50 9.70 11.69
C THR A 193 -8.20 8.20 11.58
N MET A 194 -6.93 7.85 11.73
CA MET A 194 -6.47 6.46 11.66
C MET A 194 -5.56 6.17 12.84
N GLN A 195 -5.80 5.03 13.50
CA GLN A 195 -4.96 4.55 14.60
C GLN A 195 -4.03 3.46 14.08
N LEU A 196 -2.77 3.83 13.80
CA LEU A 196 -1.76 2.89 13.30
C LEU A 196 -1.18 2.10 14.46
N GLN A 197 -1.12 0.77 14.34
CA GLN A 197 -0.49 -0.09 15.36
C GLN A 197 0.95 -0.47 14.99
N GLN A 198 1.41 -0.12 13.79
CA GLN A 198 2.77 -0.43 13.33
C GLN A 198 3.76 0.70 13.65
N PHE A 199 4.76 0.37 14.47
CA PHE A 199 5.91 1.24 14.79
C PHE A 199 7.08 0.99 13.84
N ASP A 200 6.83 1.12 12.54
CA ASP A 200 7.86 1.00 11.50
C ASP A 200 8.28 2.39 10.98
N SER A 201 9.26 2.42 10.08
CA SER A 201 9.73 3.69 9.50
C SER A 201 8.66 4.41 8.68
N SER A 202 7.65 3.69 8.19
CA SER A 202 6.54 4.23 7.40
C SER A 202 5.51 4.89 8.30
N GLY A 203 5.06 4.19 9.35
CA GLY A 203 4.16 4.71 10.39
C GLY A 203 4.75 5.92 11.12
N LEU A 204 6.03 5.86 11.52
CA LEU A 204 6.70 7.02 12.12
C LEU A 204 6.85 8.19 11.15
N LYS A 205 6.99 7.95 9.84
CA LYS A 205 6.97 9.02 8.83
C LYS A 205 5.59 9.66 8.67
N LEU A 206 4.52 8.88 8.80
CA LEU A 206 3.16 9.40 8.75
C LEU A 206 2.85 10.24 10.00
N TYR A 207 3.35 9.81 11.17
CA TYR A 207 3.11 10.47 12.46
C TYR A 207 4.05 11.68 12.72
N TYR A 208 5.36 11.56 12.49
CA TYR A 208 6.36 12.61 12.75
C TYR A 208 6.86 13.34 11.50
N GLY A 209 6.59 12.82 10.30
CA GLY A 209 7.15 13.33 9.05
C GLY A 209 8.50 12.71 8.68
N LYS A 210 9.20 13.33 7.72
CA LYS A 210 10.46 12.80 7.16
C LYS A 210 11.49 12.50 8.26
N ASN A 211 12.04 11.28 8.25
CA ASN A 211 13.17 10.91 9.12
C ASN A 211 14.33 11.88 8.89
N ASN A 212 14.77 12.54 9.97
CA ASN A 212 15.86 13.51 9.94
C ASN A 212 17.22 12.90 10.35
N SER A 213 17.25 11.63 10.75
CA SER A 213 18.50 10.92 11.05
C SER A 213 19.10 10.28 9.81
N THR A 214 20.42 10.36 9.68
CA THR A 214 21.22 9.64 8.68
C THR A 214 21.89 8.38 9.25
N VAL A 215 21.70 8.10 10.55
CA VAL A 215 22.27 6.94 11.24
C VAL A 215 21.33 5.74 11.10
N ALA A 216 21.87 4.61 10.65
CA ALA A 216 21.12 3.35 10.53
C ALA A 216 20.52 2.95 11.89
N GLY A 217 19.23 2.59 11.90
CA GLY A 217 18.51 2.21 13.11
C GLY A 217 17.98 3.37 13.96
N VAL A 218 18.27 4.63 13.60
CA VAL A 218 17.79 5.80 14.36
C VAL A 218 16.75 6.58 13.53
N PHE A 219 15.57 6.82 14.12
CA PHE A 219 14.59 7.75 13.58
C PHE A 219 14.70 9.10 14.28
N GLY A 220 15.18 10.12 13.57
CA GLY A 220 15.36 11.46 14.10
C GLY A 220 14.15 12.33 13.81
N VAL A 221 13.60 12.98 14.85
CA VAL A 221 12.55 13.99 14.72
C VAL A 221 13.18 15.36 14.90
N LYS A 222 13.04 16.25 13.90
CA LYS A 222 13.55 17.63 13.98
C LYS A 222 12.52 18.53 14.68
N GLY A 223 12.94 19.31 15.67
CA GLY A 223 12.11 20.38 16.24
C GLY A 223 11.91 21.54 15.26
N GLY A 224 10.69 22.06 15.14
CA GLY A 224 10.31 23.13 14.21
C GLY A 224 8.93 22.89 13.57
N SER A 225 8.51 23.77 12.63
CA SER A 225 7.22 23.69 11.94
C SER A 225 6.92 22.27 11.44
N ALA A 226 5.75 21.74 11.76
CA ALA A 226 5.33 20.41 11.36
C ALA A 226 5.46 20.28 9.82
N PRO A 227 6.20 19.29 9.31
CA PRO A 227 6.36 19.11 7.87
C PRO A 227 4.99 18.86 7.23
N VAL A 228 4.75 19.49 6.07
CA VAL A 228 3.56 19.19 5.27
C VAL A 228 3.76 17.81 4.66
N ASN A 229 3.02 16.82 5.16
CA ASN A 229 3.10 15.44 4.68
C ASN A 229 1.90 15.16 3.78
N GLU A 230 1.98 15.65 2.55
CA GLU A 230 0.92 15.41 1.57
C GLU A 230 1.06 14.01 0.96
N LYS A 231 -0.04 13.24 0.96
CA LYS A 231 -0.15 11.90 0.39
C LYS A 231 -1.52 11.71 -0.26
N ALA A 232 -1.60 10.83 -1.25
CA ALA A 232 -2.87 10.24 -1.65
C ALA A 232 -3.18 9.07 -0.72
N ILE A 233 -4.46 8.84 -0.42
CA ILE A 233 -4.91 7.75 0.45
C ILE A 233 -5.92 6.88 -0.31
N LEU A 234 -5.80 5.57 -0.15
CA LEU A 234 -6.80 4.60 -0.60
C LEU A 234 -7.10 3.68 0.56
N THR A 235 -8.33 3.72 1.07
CA THR A 235 -8.84 2.79 2.06
C THR A 235 -9.66 1.72 1.34
N LEU A 236 -9.26 0.46 1.48
CA LEU A 236 -9.94 -0.69 0.94
C LEU A 236 -10.65 -1.43 2.08
N ILE A 237 -11.96 -1.54 1.98
CA ILE A 237 -12.80 -2.32 2.89
C ILE A 237 -13.18 -3.60 2.16
N VAL A 238 -12.88 -4.75 2.78
CA VAL A 238 -13.17 -6.08 2.25
C VAL A 238 -14.23 -6.74 3.13
N ASP A 239 -15.34 -7.15 2.51
CA ASP A 239 -16.40 -7.94 3.11
C ASP A 239 -16.77 -9.10 2.17
N GLY A 240 -16.24 -10.29 2.47
CA GLY A 240 -16.35 -11.46 1.60
C GLY A 240 -15.78 -11.18 0.21
N ASP A 241 -16.64 -11.29 -0.81
CA ASP A 241 -16.31 -11.00 -2.21
C ASP A 241 -16.45 -9.52 -2.59
N VAL A 242 -17.07 -8.70 -1.72
CA VAL A 242 -17.30 -7.28 -1.96
C VAL A 242 -16.08 -6.48 -1.50
N ARG A 243 -15.66 -5.55 -2.36
CA ARG A 243 -14.50 -4.68 -2.13
C ARG A 243 -14.90 -3.23 -2.37
N LEU A 244 -14.87 -2.42 -1.32
CA LEU A 244 -15.20 -1.00 -1.38
C LEU A 244 -13.94 -0.16 -1.20
N GLY A 245 -13.63 0.68 -2.18
CA GLY A 245 -12.50 1.59 -2.15
C GLY A 245 -12.94 3.00 -1.80
N HIS A 246 -12.26 3.65 -0.86
CA HIS A 246 -12.37 5.07 -0.60
C HIS A 246 -11.05 5.74 -0.98
N TYR A 247 -11.08 6.61 -1.99
CA TYR A 247 -9.91 7.26 -2.57
C TYR A 247 -9.89 8.75 -2.27
N VAL A 248 -8.73 9.24 -1.83
CA VAL A 248 -8.45 10.65 -1.59
C VAL A 248 -7.20 11.05 -2.39
N PRO A 249 -7.30 11.92 -3.40
CA PRO A 249 -6.17 12.28 -4.27
C PRO A 249 -5.07 13.06 -3.55
N ARG A 250 -5.43 13.84 -2.52
CA ARG A 250 -4.49 14.58 -1.69
C ARG A 250 -5.04 14.78 -0.29
N ALA A 251 -4.27 14.36 0.69
CA ALA A 251 -4.50 14.62 2.10
C ALA A 251 -3.20 15.08 2.77
N ASN A 252 -3.31 15.98 3.73
CA ASN A 252 -2.21 16.38 4.59
C ASN A 252 -2.27 15.58 5.89
N LEU A 253 -1.27 14.73 6.12
CA LEU A 253 -1.21 13.85 7.28
C LEU A 253 -0.47 14.54 8.42
N ARG A 254 -1.10 14.58 9.60
CA ARG A 254 -0.55 15.17 10.81
C ARG A 254 -0.85 14.27 12.01
N ARG A 255 -0.03 14.41 13.06
CA ARG A 255 -0.34 13.84 14.38
C ARG A 255 -1.66 14.42 14.88
N ASP A 256 -2.54 13.55 15.39
CA ASP A 256 -3.84 13.96 15.92
C ASP A 256 -3.82 14.04 17.45
N GLU A 257 -3.42 12.94 18.10
CA GLU A 257 -3.34 12.81 19.55
C GLU A 257 -1.95 12.33 20.02
N ALA A 258 -1.78 12.16 21.34
CA ALA A 258 -0.59 11.52 21.91
C ALA A 258 -0.56 10.01 21.62
N ILE A 259 0.66 9.45 21.57
CA ILE A 259 0.88 8.00 21.43
C ILE A 259 0.28 7.30 22.66
N LYS A 260 -0.62 6.34 22.45
CA LYS A 260 -1.14 5.51 23.53
C LYS A 260 -0.31 4.25 23.62
N LEU A 261 0.39 4.09 24.74
CA LEU A 261 1.18 2.91 25.09
C LEU A 261 0.46 2.23 26.26
N SER A 262 -0.38 1.24 25.96
CA SER A 262 -1.04 0.40 26.97
C SER A 262 -0.22 -0.88 27.16
N GLY A 263 -0.21 -1.44 28.38
CA GLY A 263 0.35 -2.77 28.64
C GLY A 263 -0.63 -3.90 28.34
N GLU A 264 -1.92 -3.56 28.18
CA GLU A 264 -3.02 -4.49 27.95
C GLU A 264 -3.51 -4.44 26.48
N ASP A 265 -3.30 -3.31 25.80
CA ASP A 265 -3.67 -3.10 24.39
C ASP A 265 -2.45 -2.82 23.50
N PHE A 266 -2.62 -2.97 22.19
CA PHE A 266 -1.57 -2.61 21.24
C PHE A 266 -1.26 -1.10 21.28
N ALA A 267 0.03 -0.77 21.18
CA ALA A 267 0.47 0.61 21.05
C ALA A 267 -0.13 1.26 19.79
N THR A 268 -0.65 2.48 19.90
CA THR A 268 -1.31 3.18 18.79
C THR A 268 -0.68 4.55 18.49
N LEU A 269 -0.54 4.83 17.20
CA LEU A 269 -0.10 6.10 16.62
C LEU A 269 -1.29 6.76 15.92
N PRO A 270 -1.95 7.74 16.56
CA PRO A 270 -3.09 8.44 15.97
C PRO A 270 -2.65 9.48 14.94
N VAL A 271 -3.09 9.30 13.69
CA VAL A 271 -2.80 10.19 12.56
C VAL A 271 -4.11 10.74 12.00
N ARG A 272 -4.18 12.06 11.80
CA ARG A 272 -5.27 12.74 11.09
C ARG A 272 -4.83 13.06 9.67
N ALA A 273 -5.63 12.65 8.70
CA ALA A 273 -5.48 12.99 7.30
C ALA A 273 -6.54 14.03 6.92
N THR A 274 -6.16 15.29 6.76
CA THR A 274 -7.07 16.35 6.29
C THR A 274 -7.11 16.37 4.76
N PHE A 275 -8.28 16.25 4.16
CA PHE A 275 -8.43 16.18 2.70
C PHE A 275 -8.20 17.56 2.08
N LEU A 276 -7.51 17.59 0.93
CA LEU A 276 -7.15 18.80 0.23
C LEU A 276 -7.54 18.68 -1.24
N GLN A 277 -8.13 19.76 -1.78
CA GLN A 277 -8.45 19.84 -3.20
C GLN A 277 -7.17 19.72 -4.06
N LEU A 278 -7.21 18.85 -5.07
CA LEU A 278 -6.14 18.71 -6.05
C LEU A 278 -6.63 19.12 -7.44
N GLY A 279 -6.47 20.40 -7.77
CA GLY A 279 -6.90 20.95 -9.05
C GLY A 279 -8.39 20.73 -9.30
N ASN A 280 -8.71 20.05 -10.39
CA ASN A 280 -10.08 19.80 -10.85
C ASN A 280 -10.60 18.38 -10.55
N GLN A 281 -9.91 17.63 -9.68
CA GLN A 281 -10.35 16.32 -9.21
C GLN A 281 -11.35 16.45 -8.06
N ASP A 282 -12.16 15.43 -7.83
CA ASP A 282 -13.03 15.36 -6.65
C ASP A 282 -12.20 15.34 -5.36
N LEU A 283 -12.76 15.87 -4.27
CA LEU A 283 -12.08 15.89 -2.96
C LEU A 283 -11.79 14.48 -2.44
N TYR A 284 -12.74 13.55 -2.67
CA TYR A 284 -12.61 12.12 -2.46
C TYR A 284 -13.63 11.38 -3.35
N SER A 285 -13.42 10.09 -3.56
CA SER A 285 -14.31 9.25 -4.36
C SER A 285 -14.50 7.88 -3.72
N TRP A 286 -15.69 7.31 -3.86
CA TRP A 286 -15.96 5.91 -3.53
C TRP A 286 -15.94 5.07 -4.81
N ILE A 287 -15.31 3.90 -4.75
CA ILE A 287 -15.05 3.04 -5.90
C ILE A 287 -15.61 1.66 -5.58
N ASN A 288 -16.62 1.25 -6.35
CA ASN A 288 -17.15 -0.11 -6.38
C ASN A 288 -17.95 -0.28 -7.68
N GLU A 289 -17.72 -1.37 -8.40
CA GLU A 289 -18.37 -1.63 -9.70
C GLU A 289 -19.86 -1.98 -9.56
N ASP A 290 -20.22 -2.76 -8.54
CA ASP A 290 -21.56 -3.34 -8.38
C ASP A 290 -22.51 -2.40 -7.61
N LEU A 291 -21.97 -1.60 -6.69
CA LEU A 291 -22.73 -0.65 -5.86
C LEU A 291 -22.95 0.70 -6.52
N PHE A 292 -22.10 1.08 -7.49
CA PHE A 292 -22.17 2.37 -8.19
C PHE A 292 -22.20 2.17 -9.72
N PRO A 293 -23.24 1.51 -10.28
CA PRO A 293 -23.36 1.34 -11.72
C PRO A 293 -23.53 2.70 -12.42
N ALA A 294 -23.05 2.80 -13.67
CA ALA A 294 -23.28 3.99 -14.49
C ALA A 294 -24.79 4.17 -14.75
N GLU A 295 -25.29 5.39 -14.54
CA GLU A 295 -26.67 5.79 -14.87
C GLU A 295 -26.93 5.83 -16.38
#